data_AF-A0A1F6S0J7-F1
#
_entry.id   AF-A0A1F6S0J7-F1
#
_cell.length_a   1.000
_cell.length_b   1.000
_cell.length_c   1.000
_cell.angle_alpha   90.00
_cell.angle_beta   90.00
_cell.angle_gamma   90.00
#
_symmetry.space_group_name_H-M   'P 1'
#
loop_
_entity.id
_entity.type
_entity.pdbx_description
1 polymer ?
#
loop_
_entity_poly.entity_id
_entity_poly.type
_entity_poly.pdbx_seq_one_letter_code
_entity_poly.pdbx_strand_id
1 'polypeptide(L)'
;MEKKLETTYRVLRVLIYLIPAIAVVTGIYLILFPIETYKYVSDQPNLSKFEIEKDREENGLTFGVFPIQNHRFVDLNMEFKETEESSCTGTGKCPEISVQKSYRSFLFPDGEPIKSKEELNDFIFSANATKYPNGSLLHLKPTDEVYVVTNGKKILFPGPEIFRAFGYSFDNLVDVEKSVLDQFPNADDRVFLWSHPHPDGTIFQSFPSHKLYIVSSGKKRLIENEKFLNEIWPNFFAIAVSDIGSQTPLSCQVNTEDISNGKLECRFDSFKIAENIGRYYHFSLIFPEECNVDDIHVRNAKIAFVAEKSYATAKDSLRTIFASILNRYIYKEGY
;
A
#
# COMPACT_ATOMS: atom_id res chain seq x y z
N MET A 1 61.05 -11.83 -15.41
CA MET A 1 59.87 -11.07 -15.89
C MET A 1 58.75 -12.02 -16.37
N GLU A 2 59.09 -13.08 -17.10
CA GLU A 2 58.15 -14.07 -17.66
C GLU A 2 57.28 -14.82 -16.63
N LYS A 3 57.85 -15.34 -15.53
CA LYS A 3 57.05 -16.02 -14.48
C LYS A 3 55.95 -15.14 -13.89
N LYS A 4 56.19 -13.82 -13.79
CA LYS A 4 55.21 -12.86 -13.27
C LYS A 4 54.07 -12.66 -14.27
N LEU A 5 54.40 -12.54 -15.56
CA LEU A 5 53.40 -12.48 -16.64
C LEU A 5 52.56 -13.76 -16.76
N GLU A 6 53.18 -14.93 -16.65
CA GLU A 6 52.48 -16.22 -16.72
C GLU A 6 51.49 -16.40 -15.56
N THR A 7 51.91 -16.00 -14.35
CA THR A 7 51.04 -16.03 -13.16
C THR A 7 49.88 -15.04 -13.33
N THR A 8 50.15 -13.81 -13.80
CA THR A 8 49.12 -12.81 -14.09
C THR A 8 48.14 -13.30 -15.15
N TYR A 9 48.61 -13.94 -16.23
CA TYR A 9 47.76 -14.48 -17.28
C TYR A 9 46.83 -15.60 -16.78
N ARG A 10 47.34 -16.55 -15.97
CA ARG A 10 46.50 -17.61 -15.37
C ARG A 10 45.41 -17.02 -14.47
N VAL A 11 45.75 -16.03 -13.65
CA VAL A 11 44.78 -15.35 -12.79
C VAL A 11 43.73 -14.63 -13.63
N LEU A 12 44.15 -13.87 -14.66
CA LEU A 12 43.23 -13.15 -15.54
C LEU A 12 42.26 -14.09 -16.27
N ARG A 13 42.77 -15.24 -16.74
CA ARG A 13 41.96 -16.27 -17.41
C ARG A 13 40.90 -16.86 -16.48
N VAL A 14 41.24 -17.12 -15.22
CA VAL A 14 40.25 -17.57 -14.22
C VAL A 14 39.22 -16.47 -13.96
N LEU A 15 39.65 -15.21 -13.80
CA LEU A 15 38.74 -14.09 -13.56
C LEU A 15 37.75 -13.87 -14.72
N ILE A 16 38.18 -14.07 -15.97
CA ILE A 16 37.31 -13.96 -17.16
C ILE A 16 36.12 -14.91 -17.11
N TYR A 17 36.27 -16.11 -16.55
CA TYR A 17 35.16 -17.06 -16.40
C TYR A 17 34.44 -16.92 -15.06
N LEU A 18 35.17 -16.56 -14.01
CA LEU A 18 34.61 -16.44 -12.66
C LEU A 18 33.66 -15.25 -12.54
N ILE A 19 34.00 -14.09 -13.13
CA ILE A 19 33.16 -12.88 -13.03
C ILE A 19 31.76 -13.10 -13.66
N PRO A 20 31.62 -13.61 -14.90
CA PRO A 20 30.30 -13.91 -15.46
C PRO A 20 29.56 -14.99 -14.67
N ALA A 21 30.24 -16.02 -14.19
CA ALA A 21 29.61 -17.06 -13.38
C ALA A 21 29.04 -16.50 -12.07
N ILE A 22 29.79 -15.65 -11.37
CA ILE A 22 29.29 -14.94 -10.18
C ILE A 22 28.10 -14.06 -10.55
N ALA A 23 28.18 -13.29 -11.64
CA ALA A 23 27.08 -12.43 -12.08
C ALA A 23 25.80 -13.23 -12.37
N VAL A 24 25.90 -14.40 -13.01
CA VAL A 24 24.77 -15.31 -13.27
C VAL A 24 24.19 -15.84 -11.96
N VAL A 25 25.04 -16.32 -11.05
CA VAL A 25 24.59 -16.85 -9.75
C VAL A 25 23.91 -15.75 -8.92
N THR A 26 24.49 -14.54 -8.87
CA THR A 26 23.89 -13.38 -8.19
C THR A 26 22.57 -12.97 -8.85
N GLY A 27 22.49 -12.97 -10.18
CA GLY A 27 21.26 -12.68 -10.91
C GLY A 27 20.14 -13.66 -10.59
N ILE A 28 20.44 -14.97 -10.65
CA ILE A 28 19.49 -16.03 -10.25
C ILE A 28 19.05 -15.84 -8.80
N TYR A 29 19.99 -15.56 -7.91
CA TYR A 29 19.69 -15.34 -6.50
C TYR A 29 18.72 -14.17 -6.27
N LEU A 30 18.93 -13.03 -6.93
CA LEU A 30 18.04 -11.86 -6.83
C LEU A 30 16.66 -12.11 -7.44
N ILE A 31 16.58 -12.96 -8.47
CA ILE A 31 15.32 -13.39 -9.07
C ILE A 31 14.54 -14.32 -8.13
N LEU A 32 15.24 -15.25 -7.46
CA LEU A 32 14.61 -16.19 -6.53
C LEU A 32 14.18 -15.53 -5.22
N PHE A 33 14.92 -14.52 -4.77
CA PHE A 33 14.67 -13.80 -3.52
C PHE A 33 14.56 -12.29 -3.79
N PRO A 34 13.44 -11.85 -4.38
CA PRO A 34 13.24 -10.46 -4.73
C PRO A 34 13.19 -9.57 -3.47
N ILE A 35 13.61 -8.33 -3.65
CA ILE A 35 13.49 -7.26 -2.65
C ILE A 35 12.71 -6.12 -3.30
N GLU A 36 11.57 -5.79 -2.71
CA GLU A 36 10.75 -4.66 -3.15
C GLU A 36 11.07 -3.43 -2.28
N THR A 37 11.48 -2.32 -2.91
CA THR A 37 11.89 -1.12 -2.17
C THR A 37 11.09 0.11 -2.55
N TYR A 38 10.67 0.84 -1.51
CA TYR A 38 10.02 2.15 -1.58
C TYR A 38 10.93 3.17 -0.93
N LYS A 39 11.13 4.31 -1.60
CA LYS A 39 11.99 5.38 -1.13
C LYS A 39 11.19 6.67 -1.03
N TYR A 40 11.51 7.45 -0.03
CA TYR A 40 11.08 8.83 0.16
C TYR A 40 12.32 9.70 0.25
N VAL A 41 12.32 10.82 -0.48
CA VAL A 41 13.38 11.83 -0.46
C VAL A 41 12.71 13.20 -0.35
N SER A 42 12.93 13.89 0.77
CA SER A 42 12.25 15.17 1.05
C SER A 42 12.56 16.25 0.01
N ASP A 43 13.78 16.29 -0.51
CA ASP A 43 14.21 17.30 -1.49
C ASP A 43 13.75 16.98 -2.93
N GLN A 44 13.23 15.77 -3.16
CA GLN A 44 12.80 15.29 -4.48
C GLN A 44 11.46 14.54 -4.38
N PRO A 45 10.36 15.24 -4.02
CA PRO A 45 9.06 14.60 -3.77
C PRO A 45 8.54 13.81 -4.99
N ASN A 46 8.83 14.27 -6.21
CA ASN A 46 8.44 13.57 -7.45
C ASN A 46 9.13 12.21 -7.64
N LEU A 47 10.21 11.93 -6.92
CA LEU A 47 10.90 10.63 -6.95
C LEU A 47 10.50 9.73 -5.78
N SER A 48 9.75 10.26 -4.81
CA SER A 48 9.24 9.51 -3.68
C SER A 48 8.13 8.56 -4.12
N LYS A 49 8.17 7.32 -3.63
CA LYS A 49 7.14 6.30 -3.89
C LYS A 49 6.04 6.25 -2.83
N PHE A 50 6.13 7.10 -1.83
CA PHE A 50 5.16 7.31 -0.76
C PHE A 50 5.36 8.69 -0.17
N GLU A 51 4.37 9.15 0.58
CA GLU A 51 4.39 10.42 1.29
C GLU A 51 4.42 10.16 2.79
N ILE A 52 4.99 11.10 3.53
CA ILE A 52 5.01 11.10 4.99
C ILE A 52 4.12 12.24 5.45
N GLU A 53 3.06 11.89 6.17
CA GLU A 53 2.08 12.82 6.72
C GLU A 53 2.41 13.06 8.20
N LYS A 54 2.21 14.30 8.67
CA LYS A 54 2.35 14.64 10.10
C LYS A 54 0.99 14.48 10.77
N ASP A 55 0.93 13.61 11.77
CA ASP A 55 -0.22 13.47 12.64
C ASP A 55 -0.01 14.33 13.89
N ARG A 56 -0.69 15.48 13.95
CA ARG A 56 -0.57 16.40 15.08
C ARG A 56 -1.40 15.96 16.28
N GLU A 57 -2.41 15.13 16.08
CA GLU A 57 -3.26 14.63 17.16
C GLU A 57 -2.51 13.57 17.96
N GLU A 58 -1.79 12.67 17.27
CA GLU A 58 -0.94 11.65 17.90
C GLU A 58 0.52 12.08 18.12
N ASN A 59 0.88 13.32 17.75
CA ASN A 59 2.26 13.82 17.78
C ASN A 59 3.24 12.87 17.05
N GLY A 60 2.88 12.49 15.83
CA GLY A 60 3.51 11.40 15.10
C GLY A 60 3.68 11.63 13.61
N LEU A 61 4.38 10.71 12.96
CA LEU A 61 4.45 10.60 11.50
C LEU A 61 3.71 9.35 11.06
N THR A 62 2.92 9.47 10.01
CA THR A 62 2.21 8.34 9.40
C THR A 62 2.57 8.23 7.92
N PHE A 63 2.73 7.00 7.45
CA PHE A 63 2.99 6.72 6.04
C PHE A 63 2.66 5.27 5.72
N GLY A 64 2.63 4.93 4.44
CA GLY A 64 2.43 3.54 4.07
C GLY A 64 2.68 3.25 2.60
N VAL A 65 2.73 1.96 2.31
CA VAL A 65 3.09 1.41 1.01
C VAL A 65 2.30 0.15 0.71
N PHE A 66 2.15 -0.14 -0.57
CA PHE A 66 1.45 -1.32 -1.06
C PHE A 66 2.43 -2.27 -1.77
N PRO A 67 2.97 -3.29 -1.09
CA PRO A 67 3.83 -4.30 -1.71
C PRO A 67 3.05 -5.17 -2.70
N ILE A 68 3.64 -5.41 -3.85
CA ILE A 68 3.06 -6.26 -4.91
C ILE A 68 3.19 -7.73 -4.53
N GLN A 69 4.23 -8.10 -3.76
CA GLN A 69 4.48 -9.48 -3.33
C GLN A 69 4.43 -9.65 -1.82
N ASN A 70 4.18 -10.87 -1.36
CA ASN A 70 4.31 -11.21 0.05
C ASN A 70 5.80 -11.45 0.34
N HIS A 71 6.28 -10.83 1.41
CA HIS A 71 7.66 -10.92 1.86
C HIS A 71 7.66 -11.27 3.35
N ARG A 72 8.77 -11.82 3.86
CA ARG A 72 8.86 -12.25 5.27
C ARG A 72 9.24 -11.11 6.20
N PHE A 73 10.12 -10.22 5.74
CA PHE A 73 10.59 -9.11 6.56
C PHE A 73 10.24 -7.78 5.93
N VAL A 74 10.00 -6.80 6.78
CA VAL A 74 9.78 -5.40 6.38
C VAL A 74 10.81 -4.57 7.13
N ASP A 75 11.76 -4.00 6.38
CA ASP A 75 12.83 -3.19 6.93
C ASP A 75 12.50 -1.71 6.69
N LEU A 76 12.33 -0.95 7.77
CA LEU A 76 12.18 0.51 7.77
C LEU A 76 13.52 1.14 8.12
N ASN A 77 13.99 2.06 7.28
CA ASN A 77 15.19 2.85 7.53
C ASN A 77 14.84 4.32 7.30
N MET A 78 15.11 5.19 8.26
CA MET A 78 14.85 6.63 8.16
C MET A 78 16.07 7.42 8.60
N GLU A 79 16.34 8.51 7.89
CA GLU A 79 17.33 9.52 8.26
C GLU A 79 16.64 10.86 8.44
N PHE A 80 16.86 11.50 9.58
CA PHE A 80 16.35 12.83 9.90
C PHE A 80 17.36 13.91 9.49
N LYS A 81 16.88 15.12 9.17
CA LYS A 81 17.76 16.29 8.99
C LYS A 81 18.24 16.71 10.37
N GLU A 82 19.55 16.80 10.58
CA GLU A 82 20.11 17.43 11.77
C GLU A 82 19.65 18.89 11.78
N THR A 83 18.78 19.26 12.73
CA THR A 83 18.52 20.67 13.03
C THR A 83 19.19 20.99 14.37
N GLU A 84 19.82 22.16 14.45
CA GLU A 84 20.50 22.66 15.64
C GLU A 84 19.55 22.81 16.86
N GLU A 85 18.23 22.69 16.63
CA GLU A 85 17.16 22.86 17.62
C GLU A 85 16.17 21.67 17.75
N SER A 86 16.30 20.56 16.99
CA SER A 86 15.41 19.40 17.22
C SER A 86 15.83 18.65 18.49
N SER A 87 15.14 18.94 19.60
CA SER A 87 15.35 18.36 20.93
C SER A 87 15.27 16.83 21.02
N CYS A 88 14.83 16.14 19.97
CA CYS A 88 14.47 14.72 20.03
C CYS A 88 15.60 13.73 19.87
N THR A 89 16.67 14.10 19.18
CA THR A 89 17.84 13.23 18.99
C THR A 89 18.72 13.18 20.24
N GLY A 90 18.57 14.15 21.17
CA GLY A 90 19.37 14.28 22.39
C GLY A 90 18.70 13.81 23.69
N THR A 91 17.39 13.51 23.69
CA THR A 91 16.65 13.15 24.92
C THR A 91 16.83 11.70 25.36
N GLY A 92 17.38 10.84 24.49
CA GLY A 92 17.56 9.41 24.77
C GLY A 92 16.25 8.60 24.81
N LYS A 93 15.11 9.19 24.45
CA LYS A 93 13.82 8.50 24.33
C LYS A 93 13.49 8.24 22.86
N CYS A 94 13.22 6.97 22.53
CA CYS A 94 12.87 6.55 21.19
C CYS A 94 11.38 6.80 20.90
N PRO A 95 11.00 7.15 19.65
CA PRO A 95 9.60 7.11 19.25
C PRO A 95 9.09 5.68 19.27
N GLU A 96 7.81 5.50 19.55
CA GLU A 96 7.15 4.21 19.36
C GLU A 96 6.88 4.02 17.86
N ILE A 97 7.38 2.92 17.30
CA ILE A 97 7.24 2.61 15.88
C ILE A 97 6.40 1.38 15.76
N SER A 98 5.33 1.47 15.00
CA SER A 98 4.39 0.38 14.83
C SER A 98 4.04 0.20 13.35
N VAL A 99 3.71 -1.04 12.98
CA VAL A 99 3.23 -1.37 11.64
C VAL A 99 1.95 -2.19 11.71
N GLN A 100 1.01 -1.85 10.85
CA GLN A 100 -0.23 -2.61 10.65
C GLN A 100 -0.55 -2.78 9.17
N LYS A 101 -1.40 -3.75 8.88
CA LYS A 101 -1.82 -4.11 7.52
C LYS A 101 -3.33 -3.92 7.37
N SER A 102 -3.78 -3.23 6.32
CA SER A 102 -5.21 -3.06 6.02
C SER A 102 -5.40 -2.50 4.59
N TYR A 103 -6.44 -1.68 4.38
CA TYR A 103 -6.57 -0.75 3.26
C TYR A 103 -6.37 0.70 3.74
N ARG A 104 -5.74 1.55 2.91
CA ARG A 104 -5.42 2.94 3.28
C ARG A 104 -6.64 3.73 3.77
N SER A 105 -7.76 3.64 3.07
CA SER A 105 -8.99 4.36 3.42
C SER A 105 -9.72 3.82 4.66
N PHE A 106 -9.49 2.57 5.05
CA PHE A 106 -10.02 2.05 6.32
C PHE A 106 -9.23 2.59 7.53
N LEU A 107 -8.02 3.08 7.29
CA LEU A 107 -7.16 3.74 8.28
C LEU A 107 -7.33 5.26 8.30
N PHE A 108 -8.28 5.80 7.54
CA PHE A 108 -8.63 7.21 7.66
C PHE A 108 -9.18 7.53 9.06
N PRO A 109 -9.02 8.79 9.52
CA PRO A 109 -9.64 9.24 10.75
C PRO A 109 -11.14 8.95 10.77
N ASP A 110 -11.63 8.57 11.95
CA ASP A 110 -13.04 8.36 12.16
C ASP A 110 -13.79 9.69 12.00
N GLY A 111 -14.86 9.66 11.21
CA GLY A 111 -15.83 10.74 11.16
C GLY A 111 -17.03 10.43 12.04
N GLU A 112 -17.83 11.46 12.34
CA GLU A 112 -19.13 11.30 12.99
C GLU A 112 -19.94 10.14 12.38
N PRO A 113 -20.48 9.24 13.22
CA PRO A 113 -21.35 8.16 12.78
C PRO A 113 -22.60 8.69 12.09
N ILE A 114 -23.04 7.99 11.05
CA ILE A 114 -24.22 8.33 10.27
C ILE A 114 -25.45 7.78 10.98
N LYS A 115 -26.35 8.68 11.38
CA LYS A 115 -27.50 8.36 12.26
C LYS A 115 -28.85 8.41 11.56
N SER A 116 -28.90 8.90 10.32
CA SER A 116 -30.13 9.04 9.56
C SER A 116 -29.98 8.55 8.12
N LYS A 117 -31.12 8.22 7.49
CA LYS A 117 -31.16 7.78 6.10
C LYS A 117 -30.82 8.93 5.16
N GLU A 118 -31.29 10.13 5.46
CA GLU A 118 -31.07 11.34 4.67
C GLU A 118 -29.57 11.68 4.61
N GLU A 119 -28.90 11.66 5.76
CA GLU A 119 -27.45 11.86 5.85
C GLU A 119 -26.68 10.79 5.06
N LEU A 120 -27.06 9.51 5.18
CA LEU A 120 -26.43 8.44 4.42
C LEU A 120 -26.60 8.64 2.90
N ASN A 121 -27.79 9.08 2.47
CA ASN A 121 -28.08 9.34 1.07
C ASN A 121 -27.20 10.46 0.51
N ASP A 122 -26.98 11.53 1.28
CA ASP A 122 -26.13 12.65 0.88
C ASP A 122 -24.67 12.22 0.66
N PHE A 123 -24.14 11.32 1.50
CA PHE A 123 -22.80 10.75 1.30
C PHE A 123 -22.73 9.81 0.08
N ILE A 124 -23.71 8.93 -0.09
CA ILE A 124 -23.78 7.95 -1.18
C ILE A 124 -23.86 8.65 -2.56
N PHE A 125 -24.61 9.74 -2.65
CA PHE A 125 -24.83 10.50 -3.88
C PHE A 125 -24.11 11.85 -3.92
N SER A 126 -23.09 12.05 -3.05
CA SER A 126 -22.32 13.29 -3.01
C SER A 126 -21.79 13.66 -4.39
N ALA A 127 -22.09 14.89 -4.83
CA ALA A 127 -21.75 15.42 -6.16
C ALA A 127 -22.19 14.53 -7.35
N ASN A 128 -23.13 13.60 -7.15
CA ASN A 128 -23.53 12.60 -8.13
C ASN A 128 -25.07 12.54 -8.25
N ALA A 129 -25.60 13.14 -9.31
CA ALA A 129 -27.05 13.16 -9.57
C ALA A 129 -27.54 11.94 -10.38
N THR A 130 -26.70 10.93 -10.59
CA THR A 130 -27.04 9.77 -11.40
C THR A 130 -27.71 8.68 -10.55
N LYS A 131 -28.29 7.67 -11.21
CA LYS A 131 -28.84 6.49 -10.53
C LYS A 131 -27.76 5.53 -9.98
N TYR A 132 -26.48 5.78 -10.27
CA TYR A 132 -25.37 4.92 -9.82
C TYR A 132 -24.65 5.62 -8.66
N PRO A 133 -24.80 5.13 -7.42
CA PRO A 133 -24.09 5.63 -6.26
C PRO A 133 -22.58 5.78 -6.45
N ASN A 134 -21.96 6.67 -5.68
CA ASN A 134 -20.52 6.62 -5.48
C ASN A 134 -20.14 5.26 -4.86
N GLY A 135 -19.03 4.68 -5.28
CA GLY A 135 -18.64 3.30 -4.98
C GLY A 135 -19.16 2.26 -5.98
N SER A 136 -20.08 2.62 -6.89
CA SER A 136 -20.55 1.71 -7.94
C SER A 136 -19.41 1.28 -8.86
N LEU A 137 -19.42 0.00 -9.26
CA LEU A 137 -18.48 -0.55 -10.23
C LEU A 137 -19.18 -0.75 -11.57
N LEU A 138 -18.77 0.03 -12.58
CA LEU A 138 -19.38 0.02 -13.91
C LEU A 138 -18.48 -0.72 -14.89
N HIS A 139 -19.07 -1.59 -15.70
CA HIS A 139 -18.36 -2.41 -16.67
C HIS A 139 -18.83 -2.15 -18.11
N LEU A 140 -17.90 -1.82 -18.99
CA LEU A 140 -18.15 -1.58 -20.41
C LEU A 140 -17.82 -2.82 -21.24
N LYS A 141 -18.83 -3.67 -21.52
CA LYS A 141 -18.62 -4.95 -22.24
C LYS A 141 -17.82 -4.87 -23.54
N PRO A 142 -18.02 -3.86 -24.43
CA PRO A 142 -17.28 -3.83 -25.69
C PRO A 142 -15.76 -3.72 -25.53
N THR A 143 -15.28 -3.14 -24.43
CA THR A 143 -13.85 -2.91 -24.18
C THR A 143 -13.31 -3.67 -22.97
N ASP A 144 -14.19 -4.36 -22.22
CA ASP A 144 -13.88 -5.04 -20.95
C ASP A 144 -13.29 -4.09 -19.89
N GLU A 145 -13.62 -2.79 -19.98
CA GLU A 145 -13.13 -1.76 -19.07
C GLU A 145 -14.01 -1.66 -17.83
N VAL A 146 -13.35 -1.59 -16.66
CA VAL A 146 -14.02 -1.49 -15.35
C VAL A 146 -13.70 -0.14 -14.73
N TYR A 147 -14.74 0.56 -14.27
CA TYR A 147 -14.65 1.87 -13.63
C TYR A 147 -15.25 1.85 -12.23
N VAL A 148 -14.72 2.65 -11.32
CA VAL A 148 -15.40 3.02 -10.07
C VAL A 148 -15.94 4.44 -10.18
N VAL A 149 -17.19 4.63 -9.74
CA VAL A 149 -17.84 5.94 -9.66
C VAL A 149 -17.48 6.59 -8.34
N THR A 150 -17.10 7.87 -8.35
CA THR A 150 -16.83 8.63 -7.14
C THR A 150 -17.01 10.12 -7.36
N ASN A 151 -17.71 10.80 -6.45
CA ASN A 151 -18.02 12.22 -6.51
C ASN A 151 -18.52 12.68 -7.90
N GLY A 152 -19.40 11.89 -8.51
CA GLY A 152 -19.95 12.15 -9.85
C GLY A 152 -18.98 11.97 -11.01
N LYS A 153 -17.76 11.49 -10.77
CA LYS A 153 -16.73 11.18 -11.76
C LYS A 153 -16.50 9.67 -11.86
N LYS A 154 -15.72 9.24 -12.85
CA LYS A 154 -15.26 7.85 -13.01
C LYS A 154 -13.74 7.73 -12.99
N ILE A 155 -13.24 6.64 -12.42
CA ILE A 155 -11.82 6.24 -12.42
C ILE A 155 -11.71 4.86 -13.07
N LEU A 156 -10.82 4.70 -14.05
CA LEU A 156 -10.57 3.42 -14.72
C LEU A 156 -9.66 2.51 -13.88
N PHE A 157 -10.00 1.24 -13.69
CA PHE A 157 -9.03 0.25 -13.22
C PHE A 157 -8.14 -0.21 -14.38
N PRO A 158 -6.80 -0.11 -14.26
CA PRO A 158 -5.89 -0.47 -15.36
C PRO A 158 -5.75 -1.99 -15.53
N GLY A 159 -6.28 -2.79 -14.62
CA GLY A 159 -6.26 -4.23 -14.73
C GLY A 159 -6.85 -4.97 -13.53
N PRO A 160 -7.09 -6.28 -13.68
CA PRO A 160 -7.77 -7.11 -12.70
C PRO A 160 -6.94 -7.35 -11.42
N GLU A 161 -5.62 -7.14 -11.50
CA GLU A 161 -4.71 -7.25 -10.36
C GLU A 161 -5.01 -6.18 -9.32
N ILE A 162 -5.03 -4.89 -9.71
CA ILE A 162 -5.35 -3.77 -8.82
C ILE A 162 -6.75 -3.93 -8.25
N PHE A 163 -7.72 -4.22 -9.12
CA PHE A 163 -9.11 -4.41 -8.73
C PHE A 163 -9.28 -5.41 -7.57
N ARG A 164 -8.73 -6.63 -7.71
CA ARG A 164 -8.80 -7.66 -6.66
C ARG A 164 -7.97 -7.31 -5.44
N ALA A 165 -6.82 -6.68 -5.63
CA ALA A 165 -5.91 -6.36 -4.53
C ALA A 165 -6.46 -5.27 -3.60
N PHE A 166 -7.43 -4.48 -4.08
CA PHE A 166 -8.25 -3.56 -3.30
C PHE A 166 -9.54 -4.22 -2.76
N GLY A 167 -9.71 -5.54 -2.92
CA GLY A 167 -10.84 -6.28 -2.35
C GLY A 167 -12.13 -6.20 -3.14
N TYR A 168 -12.12 -5.63 -4.35
CA TYR A 168 -13.29 -5.65 -5.23
C TYR A 168 -13.52 -7.04 -5.86
N SER A 169 -14.78 -7.37 -6.13
CA SER A 169 -15.20 -8.61 -6.80
C SER A 169 -15.83 -8.32 -8.16
N PHE A 170 -15.54 -9.17 -9.15
CA PHE A 170 -16.14 -9.07 -10.49
C PHE A 170 -17.64 -9.38 -10.46
N ASP A 171 -18.12 -10.06 -9.44
CA ASP A 171 -19.54 -10.36 -9.24
C ASP A 171 -20.36 -9.10 -8.90
N ASN A 172 -19.69 -8.02 -8.48
CA ASN A 172 -20.31 -6.75 -8.11
C ASN A 172 -20.36 -5.76 -9.28
N LEU A 173 -19.93 -6.16 -10.48
CA LEU A 173 -19.92 -5.29 -11.65
C LEU A 173 -21.33 -5.08 -12.19
N VAL A 174 -21.62 -3.83 -12.56
CA VAL A 174 -22.84 -3.47 -13.27
C VAL A 174 -22.50 -3.18 -14.72
N ASP A 175 -22.99 -4.03 -15.61
CA ASP A 175 -22.86 -3.85 -17.04
C ASP A 175 -23.62 -2.59 -17.51
N VAL A 176 -22.92 -1.73 -18.24
CA VAL A 176 -23.49 -0.48 -18.74
C VAL A 176 -23.12 -0.21 -20.20
N GLU A 177 -23.95 0.59 -20.86
CA GLU A 177 -23.63 1.13 -22.17
C GLU A 177 -22.70 2.34 -22.07
N LYS A 178 -22.02 2.67 -23.18
CA LYS A 178 -21.18 3.85 -23.27
C LYS A 178 -21.93 5.15 -22.93
N SER A 179 -23.20 5.26 -23.35
CA SER A 179 -24.08 6.40 -23.07
C SER A 179 -24.27 6.66 -21.57
N VAL A 180 -24.19 5.62 -20.74
CA VAL A 180 -24.23 5.73 -19.28
C VAL A 180 -22.88 6.23 -18.76
N LEU A 181 -21.77 5.66 -19.22
CA LEU A 181 -20.44 6.09 -18.82
C LEU A 181 -20.15 7.54 -19.21
N ASP A 182 -20.68 8.02 -20.32
CA ASP A 182 -20.52 9.40 -20.80
C ASP A 182 -21.20 10.43 -19.87
N GLN A 183 -22.07 10.00 -18.94
CA GLN A 183 -22.63 10.86 -17.89
C GLN A 183 -21.60 11.20 -16.80
N PHE A 184 -20.53 10.42 -16.68
CA PHE A 184 -19.46 10.62 -15.70
C PHE A 184 -18.21 11.18 -16.38
N PRO A 185 -17.81 12.43 -16.09
CA PRO A 185 -16.50 12.91 -16.49
C PRO A 185 -15.39 12.08 -15.83
N ASN A 186 -14.21 12.05 -16.45
CA ASN A 186 -13.04 11.42 -15.84
C ASN A 186 -12.62 12.18 -14.59
N ALA A 187 -12.21 11.46 -13.55
CA ALA A 187 -11.52 12.05 -12.42
C ALA A 187 -10.15 12.63 -12.85
N ASP A 188 -9.61 13.49 -11.98
CA ASP A 188 -8.29 14.10 -12.17
C ASP A 188 -7.24 12.98 -12.33
N ASP A 189 -7.33 11.99 -11.45
CA ASP A 189 -6.68 10.70 -11.59
C ASP A 189 -7.50 9.78 -12.51
N ARG A 190 -7.12 9.74 -13.79
CA ARG A 190 -7.84 8.99 -14.82
C ARG A 190 -7.79 7.47 -14.61
N VAL A 191 -6.83 6.99 -13.83
CA VAL A 191 -6.53 5.56 -13.62
C VAL A 191 -6.31 5.30 -12.13
N PHE A 192 -6.93 4.22 -11.64
CA PHE A 192 -6.80 3.77 -10.26
C PHE A 192 -5.45 3.07 -10.07
N LEU A 193 -4.55 3.70 -9.32
CA LEU A 193 -3.21 3.17 -9.01
C LEU A 193 -3.10 2.69 -7.56
N TRP A 194 -2.09 1.86 -7.30
CA TRP A 194 -1.76 1.31 -5.97
C TRP A 194 -1.58 2.34 -4.84
N SER A 195 -1.25 3.58 -5.18
CA SER A 195 -1.09 4.69 -4.25
C SER A 195 -2.41 5.34 -3.82
N HIS A 196 -3.49 5.12 -4.57
CA HIS A 196 -4.78 5.73 -4.27
C HIS A 196 -5.46 5.00 -3.11
N PRO A 197 -6.09 5.72 -2.18
CA PRO A 197 -7.05 5.12 -1.26
C PRO A 197 -8.30 4.65 -2.04
N HIS A 198 -9.12 3.79 -1.43
CA HIS A 198 -10.46 3.56 -1.97
C HIS A 198 -11.22 4.88 -2.04
N PRO A 199 -11.99 5.11 -3.11
CA PRO A 199 -12.63 6.38 -3.35
C PRO A 199 -13.89 6.56 -2.49
N ASP A 200 -14.41 7.79 -2.45
CA ASP A 200 -15.66 8.11 -1.75
C ASP A 200 -16.82 7.25 -2.25
N GLY A 201 -17.68 6.84 -1.33
CA GLY A 201 -18.78 5.90 -1.55
C GLY A 201 -18.41 4.42 -1.36
N THR A 202 -17.13 4.11 -1.13
CA THR A 202 -16.72 2.75 -0.77
C THR A 202 -17.31 2.35 0.57
N ILE A 203 -17.96 1.17 0.60
CA ILE A 203 -18.47 0.55 1.82
C ILE A 203 -17.50 -0.53 2.28
N PHE A 204 -17.12 -0.49 3.55
CA PHE A 204 -16.37 -1.54 4.23
C PHE A 204 -17.27 -2.30 5.20
N GLN A 205 -17.02 -3.60 5.34
CA GLN A 205 -17.61 -4.43 6.39
C GLN A 205 -16.50 -5.02 7.25
N SER A 206 -16.50 -4.70 8.54
CA SER A 206 -15.51 -5.21 9.47
C SER A 206 -15.81 -6.63 9.95
N PHE A 207 -14.77 -7.41 10.18
CA PHE A 207 -14.85 -8.75 10.74
C PHE A 207 -13.95 -8.88 11.98
N PRO A 208 -14.49 -9.41 13.09
CA PRO A 208 -15.77 -10.11 13.21
C PRO A 208 -16.96 -9.24 13.65
N SER A 209 -16.80 -7.92 13.84
CA SER A 209 -17.88 -7.10 14.41
C SER A 209 -19.07 -6.85 13.48
N HIS A 210 -18.92 -7.11 12.17
CA HIS A 210 -19.92 -6.90 11.12
C HIS A 210 -20.40 -5.45 10.98
N LYS A 211 -19.64 -4.47 11.48
CA LYS A 211 -19.98 -3.04 11.32
C LYS A 211 -19.75 -2.59 9.88
N LEU A 212 -20.64 -1.74 9.40
CA LEU A 212 -20.53 -1.13 8.08
C LEU A 212 -19.98 0.28 8.19
N TYR A 213 -19.02 0.60 7.32
CA TYR A 213 -18.43 1.93 7.24
C TYR A 213 -18.50 2.45 5.82
N ILE A 214 -18.72 3.75 5.65
CA ILE A 214 -18.58 4.44 4.36
C ILE A 214 -17.36 5.35 4.38
N VAL A 215 -16.62 5.35 3.27
CA VAL A 215 -15.55 6.32 3.00
C VAL A 215 -16.18 7.56 2.37
N SER A 216 -15.94 8.73 2.97
CA SER A 216 -16.40 10.00 2.42
C SER A 216 -15.47 11.14 2.85
N SER A 217 -15.03 11.97 1.90
CA SER A 217 -14.23 13.17 2.17
C SER A 217 -12.99 12.89 3.04
N GLY A 218 -12.28 11.78 2.76
CA GLY A 218 -11.08 11.39 3.51
C GLY A 218 -11.34 10.91 4.94
N LYS A 219 -12.60 10.62 5.31
CA LYS A 219 -12.97 10.05 6.60
C LYS A 219 -13.67 8.71 6.42
N LYS A 220 -13.54 7.86 7.44
CA LYS A 220 -14.31 6.62 7.58
C LYS A 220 -15.44 6.86 8.58
N ARG A 221 -16.69 6.60 8.18
CA ARG A 221 -17.87 6.86 9.04
C ARG A 221 -18.63 5.57 9.28
N LEU A 222 -18.97 5.30 10.55
CA LEU A 222 -19.83 4.17 10.90
C LEU A 222 -21.25 4.41 10.40
N ILE A 223 -21.84 3.41 9.76
CA ILE A 223 -23.27 3.38 9.44
C ILE A 223 -23.97 2.68 10.60
N GLU A 224 -24.69 3.43 11.44
CA GLU A 224 -25.31 2.87 12.66
C GLU A 224 -26.44 1.87 12.36
N ASN A 225 -27.12 2.03 11.22
CA ASN A 225 -28.24 1.18 10.83
C ASN A 225 -28.14 0.75 9.37
N GLU A 226 -27.78 -0.51 9.16
CA GLU A 226 -27.69 -1.15 7.85
C GLU A 226 -29.00 -1.05 7.04
N LYS A 227 -30.16 -0.97 7.70
CA LYS A 227 -31.44 -0.83 7.01
C LYS A 227 -31.49 0.41 6.11
N PHE A 228 -30.86 1.51 6.52
CA PHE A 228 -30.78 2.71 5.70
C PHE A 228 -30.05 2.43 4.39
N LEU A 229 -28.93 1.70 4.45
CA LEU A 229 -28.14 1.34 3.28
C LEU A 229 -28.92 0.44 2.32
N ASN A 230 -29.61 -0.58 2.85
CA ASN A 230 -30.47 -1.47 2.05
C ASN A 230 -31.63 -0.73 1.37
N GLU A 231 -32.17 0.33 1.98
CA GLU A 231 -33.24 1.11 1.37
C GLU A 231 -32.74 2.10 0.29
N ILE A 232 -31.52 2.62 0.44
CA ILE A 232 -30.93 3.59 -0.50
C ILE A 232 -30.25 2.87 -1.67
N TRP A 233 -29.50 1.82 -1.37
CA TRP A 233 -28.72 1.03 -2.31
C TRP A 233 -28.92 -0.48 -2.06
N PRO A 234 -30.03 -1.08 -2.51
CA PRO A 234 -30.39 -2.47 -2.19
C PRO A 234 -29.37 -3.53 -2.62
N ASN A 235 -28.59 -3.25 -3.67
CA ASN A 235 -27.55 -4.15 -4.20
C ASN A 235 -26.15 -3.60 -3.91
N PHE A 236 -25.97 -2.92 -2.78
CA PHE A 236 -24.63 -2.51 -2.37
C PHE A 236 -23.76 -3.74 -2.12
N PHE A 237 -22.45 -3.55 -2.25
CA PHE A 237 -21.48 -4.53 -1.81
C PHE A 237 -20.53 -3.85 -0.81
N ALA A 238 -19.94 -4.65 0.07
CA ALA A 238 -18.95 -4.18 1.01
C ALA A 238 -17.61 -4.88 0.78
N ILE A 239 -16.53 -4.13 0.96
CA ILE A 239 -15.18 -4.68 0.97
C ILE A 239 -14.89 -5.15 2.40
N ALA A 240 -14.47 -6.41 2.54
CA ALA A 240 -14.16 -6.96 3.85
C ALA A 240 -12.90 -6.32 4.44
N VAL A 241 -12.94 -5.97 5.73
CA VAL A 241 -11.81 -5.47 6.52
C VAL A 241 -11.78 -6.18 7.86
N SER A 242 -10.63 -6.18 8.54
CA SER A 242 -10.57 -6.67 9.93
C SER A 242 -10.44 -5.51 10.89
N ASP A 243 -11.22 -5.53 11.95
CA ASP A 243 -11.14 -4.57 13.06
C ASP A 243 -10.41 -5.14 14.29
N ILE A 244 -10.02 -6.42 14.27
CA ILE A 244 -9.16 -7.01 15.32
C ILE A 244 -7.71 -6.56 15.11
N GLY A 245 -7.13 -6.80 13.93
CA GLY A 245 -5.71 -6.52 13.73
C GLY A 245 -5.40 -5.05 13.41
N SER A 246 -6.42 -4.19 13.28
CA SER A 246 -6.22 -2.73 13.35
C SER A 246 -5.97 -2.23 14.78
N GLN A 247 -6.19 -3.07 15.79
CA GLN A 247 -6.02 -2.71 17.21
C GLN A 247 -4.72 -3.23 17.82
N THR A 248 -3.95 -4.04 17.09
CA THR A 248 -2.69 -4.64 17.57
C THR A 248 -1.57 -4.44 16.55
N PRO A 249 -1.11 -3.19 16.36
CA PRO A 249 0.02 -2.95 15.48
C PRO A 249 1.26 -3.64 16.06
N LEU A 250 2.14 -4.13 15.17
CA LEU A 250 3.38 -4.76 15.59
C LEU A 250 4.41 -3.65 15.88
N SER A 251 4.77 -3.47 17.14
CA SER A 251 5.76 -2.46 17.54
C SER A 251 7.20 -2.96 17.37
N CYS A 252 8.12 -2.03 17.11
CA CYS A 252 9.56 -2.24 17.04
C CYS A 252 10.25 -1.36 18.10
N GLN A 253 11.26 -1.93 18.77
CA GLN A 253 12.12 -1.18 19.68
C GLN A 253 13.41 -0.79 18.96
N VAL A 254 13.75 0.50 18.99
CA VAL A 254 14.94 1.06 18.35
C VAL A 254 16.07 1.19 19.36
N ASN A 255 17.30 0.95 18.92
CA ASN A 255 18.48 1.23 19.72
C ASN A 255 18.69 2.74 19.88
N THR A 256 18.91 3.19 21.12
CA THR A 256 19.07 4.62 21.45
C THR A 256 20.31 5.25 20.81
N GLU A 257 21.35 4.46 20.52
CA GLU A 257 22.58 4.92 19.84
C GLU A 257 22.39 5.24 18.35
N ASP A 258 21.40 4.65 17.68
CA ASP A 258 21.16 4.92 16.26
C ASP A 258 20.41 6.26 16.08
N ILE A 259 19.51 6.58 17.01
CA ILE A 259 18.71 7.82 17.01
C ILE A 259 19.57 9.05 17.28
N SER A 260 20.58 8.95 18.14
CA SER A 260 21.49 10.07 18.42
C SER A 260 22.28 10.51 17.18
N ASN A 261 22.44 9.61 16.20
CA ASN A 261 23.03 9.90 14.88
C ASN A 261 21.99 10.32 13.83
N GLY A 262 20.75 10.61 14.24
CA GLY A 262 19.65 10.97 13.33
C GLY A 262 19.17 9.81 12.45
N LYS A 263 19.43 8.55 12.85
CA LYS A 263 19.06 7.35 12.09
C LYS A 263 18.07 6.49 12.88
N LEU A 264 17.19 5.82 12.15
CA LEU A 264 16.21 4.92 12.73
C LEU A 264 16.11 3.70 11.83
N GLU A 265 16.31 2.53 12.41
CA GLU A 265 16.23 1.24 11.74
C GLU A 265 15.30 0.30 12.51
N CYS A 266 14.35 -0.29 11.78
CA CYS A 266 13.42 -1.28 12.32
C CYS A 266 13.22 -2.42 11.35
N ARG A 267 13.19 -3.64 11.87
CA ARG A 267 12.84 -4.85 11.12
C ARG A 267 11.62 -5.52 11.74
N PHE A 268 10.59 -5.70 10.93
CA PHE A 268 9.36 -6.39 11.30
C PHE A 268 9.30 -7.76 10.64
N ASP A 269 8.81 -8.78 11.37
CA ASP A 269 8.45 -10.08 10.80
C ASP A 269 6.99 -10.01 10.36
N SER A 270 6.76 -10.08 9.05
CA SER A 270 5.43 -9.90 8.47
C SER A 270 4.42 -10.95 8.93
N PHE A 271 4.87 -12.14 9.33
CA PHE A 271 4.00 -13.19 9.84
C PHE A 271 3.52 -12.92 11.27
N LYS A 272 4.18 -12.01 11.99
CA LYS A 272 3.76 -11.56 13.31
C LYS A 272 2.84 -10.34 13.25
N ILE A 273 2.75 -9.68 12.10
CA ILE A 273 1.75 -8.64 11.87
C ILE A 273 0.41 -9.34 11.81
N ALA A 274 -0.56 -8.87 12.60
CA ALA A 274 -1.88 -9.46 12.65
C ALA A 274 -2.43 -9.69 11.24
N GLU A 275 -2.93 -10.91 10.98
CA GLU A 275 -3.54 -11.22 9.70
C GLU A 275 -4.80 -10.37 9.54
N ASN A 276 -4.67 -9.37 8.67
CA ASN A 276 -5.73 -8.44 8.32
C ASN A 276 -6.06 -8.56 6.84
N ILE A 277 -7.29 -8.17 6.52
CA ILE A 277 -7.75 -8.07 5.14
C ILE A 277 -7.22 -6.77 4.55
N GLY A 278 -6.64 -6.86 3.35
CA GLY A 278 -5.96 -5.77 2.66
C GLY A 278 -4.44 -5.91 2.66
N ARG A 279 -3.76 -5.21 1.74
CA ARG A 279 -2.31 -5.37 1.52
C ARG A 279 -1.51 -4.09 1.74
N TYR A 280 -2.16 -3.02 2.20
CA TYR A 280 -1.48 -1.76 2.53
C TYR A 280 -0.80 -1.88 3.89
N TYR A 281 0.51 -1.59 3.92
CA TYR A 281 1.28 -1.52 5.16
C TYR A 281 1.31 -0.07 5.61
N HIS A 282 0.76 0.20 6.78
CA HIS A 282 0.73 1.49 7.42
C HIS A 282 1.68 1.51 8.60
N PHE A 283 2.53 2.52 8.65
CA PHE A 283 3.52 2.75 9.68
C PHE A 283 3.14 4.00 10.46
N SER A 284 3.24 3.91 11.78
CA SER A 284 3.05 5.03 12.69
C SER A 284 4.30 5.18 13.54
N LEU A 285 4.81 6.40 13.62
CA LEU A 285 5.91 6.80 14.49
C LEU A 285 5.40 7.85 15.46
N ILE A 286 5.18 7.47 16.71
CA ILE A 286 4.65 8.35 17.75
C ILE A 286 5.83 8.86 18.57
N PHE A 287 5.99 10.19 18.63
CA PHE A 287 7.08 10.81 19.37
C PHE A 287 6.67 11.11 20.82
N PRO A 288 7.62 11.06 21.78
CA PRO A 288 7.37 11.49 23.15
C PRO A 288 6.81 12.92 23.22
N GLU A 289 6.05 13.26 24.26
CA GLU A 289 5.45 14.61 24.41
C GLU A 289 6.48 15.75 24.41
N GLU A 290 7.72 15.46 24.81
CA GLU A 290 8.82 16.45 24.80
C GLU A 290 9.31 16.81 23.38
N CYS A 291 8.79 16.11 22.38
CA CYS A 291 9.19 16.17 20.99
C CYS A 291 8.05 16.64 20.11
N ASN A 292 8.11 17.88 19.62
CA ASN A 292 7.09 18.36 18.69
C ASN A 292 7.33 17.79 17.30
N VAL A 293 6.34 17.06 16.77
CA VAL A 293 6.40 16.48 15.41
C VAL A 293 6.57 17.55 14.33
N ASP A 294 6.14 18.79 14.54
CA ASP A 294 6.31 19.88 13.57
C ASP A 294 7.80 20.22 13.33
N ASP A 295 8.66 19.98 14.32
CA ASP A 295 10.12 20.21 14.24
C ASP A 295 10.88 19.02 13.64
N ILE A 296 10.20 17.88 13.46
CA ILE A 296 10.78 16.68 12.87
C ILE A 296 10.80 16.81 11.34
N HIS A 297 11.99 16.69 10.77
CA HIS A 297 12.21 16.72 9.33
C HIS A 297 12.91 15.45 8.86
N VAL A 298 12.19 14.61 8.11
CA VAL A 298 12.75 13.40 7.50
C VAL A 298 13.53 13.78 6.24
N ARG A 299 14.82 13.46 6.18
CA ARG A 299 15.67 13.66 4.99
C ARG A 299 15.36 12.60 3.93
N ASN A 300 15.43 11.34 4.33
CA ASN A 300 15.09 10.21 3.49
C ASN A 300 14.49 9.09 4.34
N ALA A 301 13.68 8.26 3.68
CA ALA A 301 13.16 7.03 4.27
C ALA A 301 13.13 5.93 3.21
N LYS A 302 13.36 4.70 3.65
CA LYS A 302 13.34 3.51 2.81
C LYS A 302 12.61 2.39 3.52
N ILE A 303 11.59 1.84 2.84
CA ILE A 303 10.92 0.61 3.23
C ILE A 303 11.36 -0.47 2.26
N ALA A 304 11.91 -1.57 2.78
CA ALA A 304 12.31 -2.72 1.99
C ALA A 304 11.56 -3.96 2.45
N PHE A 305 10.83 -4.59 1.54
CA PHE A 305 10.22 -5.88 1.76
C PHE A 305 11.20 -6.96 1.30
N VAL A 306 11.60 -7.83 2.23
CA VAL A 306 12.67 -8.81 2.01
C VAL A 306 12.11 -10.21 2.08
N ALA A 307 12.30 -10.97 1.00
CA ALA A 307 11.88 -12.34 0.91
C ALA A 307 12.71 -13.25 1.85
N GLU A 308 12.07 -14.30 2.37
CA GLU A 308 12.80 -15.32 3.12
C GLU A 308 13.71 -16.13 2.21
N LYS A 309 14.93 -16.41 2.66
CA LYS A 309 15.84 -17.33 1.96
C LYS A 309 15.42 -18.79 2.21
N SER A 310 14.28 -19.19 1.67
CA SER A 310 13.72 -20.55 1.82
C SER A 310 13.50 -21.25 0.48
N TYR A 311 13.47 -22.59 0.51
CA TYR A 311 13.07 -23.38 -0.66
C TYR A 311 11.64 -23.06 -1.12
N ALA A 312 10.72 -22.81 -0.17
CA ALA A 312 9.34 -22.44 -0.48
C ALA A 312 9.27 -21.13 -1.28
N THR A 313 10.00 -20.11 -0.84
CA THR A 313 10.10 -18.82 -1.54
C THR A 313 10.70 -18.98 -2.93
N ALA A 314 11.80 -19.74 -3.07
CA ALA A 314 12.40 -20.00 -4.38
C ALA A 314 11.42 -20.71 -5.33
N LYS A 315 10.66 -21.68 -4.83
CA LYS A 315 9.62 -22.38 -5.60
C LYS A 315 8.50 -21.45 -6.05
N ASP A 316 8.01 -20.57 -5.17
CA ASP A 316 6.95 -19.59 -5.52
C ASP A 316 7.42 -18.54 -6.53
N SER A 317 8.65 -18.04 -6.39
CA SER A 317 9.29 -17.15 -7.37
C SER A 317 9.35 -17.81 -8.75
N LEU A 318 9.83 -19.06 -8.82
CA LEU A 318 9.86 -19.83 -10.07
C LEU A 318 8.47 -20.02 -10.67
N ARG A 319 7.46 -20.39 -9.86
CA ARG A 319 6.08 -20.55 -10.32
C ARG A 319 5.54 -19.26 -10.92
N THR A 320 5.78 -18.12 -10.27
CA THR A 320 5.35 -16.79 -10.73
C THR A 320 6.02 -16.42 -12.05
N ILE A 321 7.33 -16.69 -12.18
CA ILE A 321 8.09 -16.46 -13.42
C ILE A 321 7.53 -17.33 -14.55
N PHE A 322 7.34 -18.64 -14.32
CA PHE A 322 6.76 -19.54 -15.31
C PHE A 322 5.36 -19.09 -15.74
N ALA A 323 4.50 -18.71 -14.80
CA ALA A 323 3.18 -18.18 -15.10
C ALA A 323 3.26 -16.90 -15.97
N SER A 324 4.19 -15.99 -15.65
CA SER A 324 4.38 -14.76 -16.45
C SER A 324 4.86 -15.05 -17.88
N ILE A 325 5.74 -16.05 -18.05
CA ILE A 325 6.25 -16.48 -19.36
C ILE A 325 5.13 -17.13 -20.17
N LEU A 326 4.37 -18.05 -19.56
CA LEU A 326 3.21 -18.68 -20.18
C LEU A 326 2.19 -17.66 -20.67
N ASN A 327 1.81 -16.68 -19.83
CA ASN A 327 0.88 -15.63 -20.22
C ASN A 327 1.42 -14.74 -21.35
N ARG A 328 2.73 -14.43 -21.33
CA ARG A 328 3.32 -13.50 -22.30
C ARG A 328 3.57 -14.14 -23.67
N TYR A 329 3.93 -15.42 -23.71
CA TYR A 329 4.38 -16.10 -24.93
C TYR A 329 3.44 -17.18 -25.46
N ILE A 330 2.60 -17.78 -24.61
CA ILE A 330 1.77 -18.94 -25.01
C ILE A 330 0.30 -18.55 -25.14
N TYR A 331 -0.24 -17.76 -24.21
CA TYR A 331 -1.66 -17.37 -24.25
C TYR A 331 -1.96 -16.10 -25.05
N LYS A 332 -0.93 -15.36 -25.48
CA LYS A 332 -1.11 -14.15 -26.29
C LYS A 332 -1.24 -14.42 -27.80
N GLU A 333 -1.02 -15.65 -28.26
CA GLU A 333 -1.23 -16.07 -29.66
C GLU A 333 -2.60 -16.74 -29.90
N GLY A 334 -3.49 -16.76 -28.88
CA GLY A 334 -4.76 -17.50 -28.92
C GLY A 334 -6.05 -16.66 -29.00
N TYR A 335 -5.98 -15.36 -29.30
CA TYR A 335 -7.15 -14.49 -29.42
C TYR A 335 -7.09 -13.59 -30.66
#